data_AF-A0A8T5RQ83-F1
#
_entry.id   AF-A0A8T5RQ83-F1
#
_cell.length_a   1.000
_cell.length_b   1.000
_cell.length_c   1.000
_cell.angle_alpha   90.00
_cell.angle_beta   90.00
_cell.angle_gamma   90.00
#
_symmetry.space_group_name_H-M   'P 1'
#
loop_
_entity.id
_entity.type
_entity.pdbx_description
1 polymer ?
#
loop_
_entity_poly.entity_id
_entity_poly.type
_entity_poly.pdbx_seq_one_letter_code
_entity_poly.pdbx_strand_id
1 'polypeptide(L)'
;MGNITFNIKILTNKINDLDKATIDIKALSPQLKKIIDNQNNLDTEIDLLQSLILKKSKNLGETDNENIERNVEATDKKKIIIDNINEIKLRIENLKDPDVLISDLNDLKEKIFEYTGGHKILYEISKIIKKIEKEREITSEIRDMITEKSIFWKNKL
;
A
#
# COMPACT_ATOMS: atom_id res chain seq x y z
N MET A 1 17.08 36.89 -46.04
CA MET A 1 18.31 36.46 -45.36
C MET A 1 18.15 36.47 -43.83
N GLY A 2 17.80 37.60 -43.17
CA GLY A 2 17.73 37.69 -41.70
C GLY A 2 16.77 36.73 -40.97
N ASN A 3 15.57 36.49 -41.52
CA ASN A 3 14.61 35.52 -40.95
C ASN A 3 15.12 34.06 -40.96
N ILE A 4 15.93 33.71 -41.98
CA ILE A 4 16.49 32.36 -42.08
C ILE A 4 17.56 32.18 -40.99
N THR A 5 18.43 33.16 -40.79
CA THR A 5 19.44 33.15 -39.74
C THR A 5 18.83 33.09 -38.34
N PHE A 6 17.73 33.81 -38.11
CA PHE A 6 16.99 33.77 -36.83
C PHE A 6 16.36 32.40 -36.58
N ASN A 7 15.68 31.82 -37.58
CA ASN A 7 15.08 30.49 -37.47
C ASN A 7 16.13 29.39 -37.26
N ILE A 8 17.28 29.48 -37.94
CA ILE A 8 18.42 28.58 -37.71
C ILE A 8 18.89 28.68 -36.26
N LYS A 9 19.04 29.89 -35.71
CA LYS A 9 19.44 30.09 -34.31
C LYS A 9 18.44 29.47 -33.32
N ILE A 10 17.14 29.60 -33.57
CA ILE A 10 16.10 28.96 -32.75
C ILE A 10 16.21 27.44 -32.83
N LEU A 11 16.38 26.88 -34.03
CA LEU A 11 16.55 25.44 -34.24
C LEU A 11 17.80 24.93 -33.52
N THR A 12 18.92 25.64 -33.60
CA THR A 12 20.14 25.31 -32.87
C THR A 12 19.93 25.32 -31.35
N ASN A 13 19.24 26.33 -30.81
CA ASN A 13 18.93 26.37 -29.38
C ASN A 13 18.06 25.19 -28.95
N LYS A 14 17.01 24.87 -29.72
CA LYS A 14 16.15 23.71 -29.45
C LYS A 14 16.90 22.39 -29.51
N ILE A 15 17.84 22.24 -30.44
CA ILE A 15 18.70 21.05 -30.52
C ILE A 15 19.58 20.95 -29.28
N ASN A 16 20.16 22.06 -28.81
CA ASN A 16 20.96 22.07 -27.59
C ASN A 16 20.13 21.74 -26.34
N ASP A 17 18.91 22.26 -26.24
CA ASP A 17 17.99 21.94 -25.15
C ASP A 17 17.62 20.45 -25.16
N LEU A 18 17.39 19.87 -26.35
CA LEU A 18 17.08 18.45 -26.52
C LEU A 18 18.28 17.55 -26.15
N ASP A 19 19.49 17.95 -26.54
CA ASP A 19 20.73 17.25 -26.20
C ASP A 19 20.96 17.24 -24.68
N LYS A 20 20.75 18.39 -24.04
CA LYS A 20 20.82 18.51 -22.58
C LYS A 20 19.79 17.63 -21.87
N ALA A 21 18.54 17.67 -22.32
CA ALA A 21 17.49 16.80 -21.78
C ALA A 21 17.83 15.30 -21.96
N THR A 22 18.46 14.94 -23.07
CA THR A 22 18.91 13.56 -23.34
C THR A 22 20.01 13.12 -22.36
N ILE A 23 20.95 14.01 -22.05
CA ILE A 23 21.99 13.78 -21.05
C ILE A 23 21.37 13.59 -19.66
N ASP A 24 20.42 14.45 -19.29
CA ASP A 24 19.72 14.36 -18.00
C ASP A 24 18.96 13.04 -17.87
N ILE A 25 18.25 12.61 -18.92
CA ILE A 25 17.56 11.31 -18.95
C ILE A 25 18.54 10.15 -18.79
N LYS A 26 19.71 10.19 -19.45
CA LYS A 26 20.74 9.17 -19.29
C LYS A 26 21.28 9.13 -17.85
N ALA A 27 21.41 10.29 -17.21
CA ALA A 27 21.86 10.39 -15.82
C ALA A 27 20.85 9.82 -14.80
N LEU A 28 19.55 9.74 -15.14
CA LEU A 28 18.54 9.11 -14.28
C LEU A 28 18.66 7.58 -14.25
N SER A 29 19.19 6.95 -15.29
CA SER A 29 19.33 5.48 -15.36
C SER A 29 20.09 4.85 -14.17
N PRO A 30 21.28 5.34 -13.77
CA PRO A 30 21.97 4.83 -12.59
C PRO A 30 21.23 5.11 -11.28
N GLN A 31 20.48 6.21 -11.18
CA GLN A 31 19.66 6.51 -10.00
C GLN A 31 18.51 5.52 -9.86
N LEU A 32 17.85 5.18 -10.98
CA LEU A 32 16.81 4.16 -11.02
C LEU A 32 17.37 2.78 -10.62
N LYS A 33 18.56 2.43 -11.09
CA LYS A 33 19.25 1.19 -10.68
C LYS A 33 19.48 1.14 -9.17
N LYS A 34 19.96 2.24 -8.58
CA LYS A 34 20.14 2.34 -7.12
C LYS A 34 18.84 2.17 -6.34
N ILE A 35 17.72 2.69 -6.86
CA ILE A 35 16.40 2.50 -6.26
C ILE A 35 16.00 1.02 -6.29
N ILE A 36 16.21 0.33 -7.42
CA ILE A 36 15.92 -1.11 -7.56
C ILE A 36 16.78 -1.93 -6.61
N ASP A 37 18.09 -1.64 -6.52
CA ASP A 37 19.00 -2.35 -5.61
C ASP A 37 18.57 -2.18 -4.15
N ASN A 38 18.15 -0.97 -3.76
CA ASN A 38 17.60 -0.72 -2.43
C ASN A 38 16.29 -1.47 -2.19
N GLN A 39 15.42 -1.59 -3.20
CA GLN A 39 14.18 -2.36 -3.09
C GLN A 39 14.48 -3.84 -2.84
N ASN A 40 15.41 -4.42 -3.59
CA ASN A 40 15.83 -5.82 -3.40
C ASN A 40 16.41 -6.06 -1.99
N ASN A 41 17.20 -5.11 -1.47
CA ASN A 41 17.74 -5.21 -0.10
C ASN A 41 16.61 -5.22 0.93
N LEU A 42 15.63 -4.32 0.80
CA LEU A 42 14.48 -4.28 1.70
C LEU A 42 13.67 -5.57 1.64
N ASP A 43 13.47 -6.15 0.45
CA ASP A 43 12.78 -7.44 0.31
C ASP A 43 13.53 -8.56 1.06
N THR A 44 14.87 -8.60 0.98
CA THR A 44 15.65 -9.59 1.74
C THR A 44 15.60 -9.37 3.25
N GLU A 45 15.55 -8.12 3.72
CA GLU A 45 15.38 -7.82 5.15
C GLU A 45 14.00 -8.22 5.66
N ILE A 46 12.96 -8.02 4.84
CA ILE A 46 11.60 -8.47 5.15
C ILE A 46 11.55 -10.01 5.26
N ASP A 47 12.17 -10.74 4.31
CA ASP A 47 12.25 -12.20 4.37
C ASP A 47 12.96 -12.69 5.64
N LEU A 48 14.06 -12.00 6.03
CA LEU A 48 14.77 -12.29 7.28
C LEU A 48 13.88 -12.04 8.50
N LEU A 49 13.17 -10.92 8.56
CA LEU A 49 12.24 -10.63 9.66
C LEU A 49 11.12 -11.68 9.75
N GLN A 50 10.55 -12.09 8.62
CA GLN A 50 9.56 -13.17 8.58
C GLN A 50 10.14 -14.48 9.13
N SER A 51 11.36 -14.85 8.73
CA SER A 51 12.03 -16.05 9.23
C SER A 51 12.28 -16.01 10.74
N LEU A 52 12.66 -14.84 11.27
CA LEU A 52 12.89 -14.63 12.70
C LEU A 52 11.59 -14.68 13.51
N ILE A 53 10.49 -14.11 12.98
CA ILE A 53 9.16 -14.19 13.60
C ILE A 53 8.69 -15.64 13.63
N LEU A 54 8.80 -16.38 12.52
CA LEU A 54 8.44 -17.80 12.45
C LEU A 54 9.28 -18.67 13.41
N LYS A 55 10.58 -18.37 13.54
CA LYS A 55 11.45 -19.07 14.49
C LYS A 55 11.09 -18.73 15.94
N LYS A 56 10.77 -17.46 16.23
CA LYS A 56 10.33 -17.02 17.56
C LYS A 56 9.00 -17.65 17.95
N SER A 57 8.03 -17.74 17.04
CA SER A 57 6.75 -18.39 17.29
C SER A 57 6.89 -19.90 17.48
N LYS A 58 7.80 -20.57 16.76
CA LYS A 58 8.08 -22.00 16.94
C LYS A 58 8.75 -22.32 18.28
N ASN A 59 9.59 -21.42 18.79
CA ASN A 59 10.24 -21.58 20.10
C ASN A 59 9.30 -21.33 21.30
N LEU A 60 8.07 -20.88 21.07
CA LEU A 60 7.02 -20.74 22.09
C LEU A 60 6.12 -21.98 22.21
N GLY A 61 6.33 -23.01 21.38
CA GLY A 61 5.43 -24.15 21.22
C GLY A 61 6.05 -25.53 21.51
N GLU A 62 7.09 -25.62 22.35
CA GLU A 62 7.53 -26.90 22.91
C GLU A 62 7.01 -27.08 24.34
N THR A 63 5.68 -27.12 24.47
CA THR A 63 5.00 -27.89 25.51
C THR A 63 3.67 -28.40 24.95
N ASP A 64 3.54 -29.72 25.05
CA ASP A 64 2.33 -30.52 25.04
C ASP A 64 1.67 -30.95 23.71
N ASN A 65 1.87 -32.24 23.44
CA ASN A 65 1.02 -33.08 22.63
C ASN A 65 -0.38 -33.14 23.25
N GLU A 66 -1.31 -32.26 22.86
CA GLU A 66 -2.73 -32.47 23.13
C GLU A 66 -3.60 -32.10 21.92
N ASN A 67 -4.71 -32.83 21.79
CA ASN A 67 -5.71 -32.85 20.72
C ASN A 67 -5.80 -31.61 19.82
N ILE A 68 -5.91 -31.86 18.51
CA ILE A 68 -6.33 -30.84 17.52
C ILE A 68 -7.82 -30.51 17.78
N GLU A 69 -8.09 -29.72 18.81
CA GLU A 69 -9.31 -28.93 18.93
C GLU A 69 -9.16 -27.71 18.02
N ARG A 70 -10.19 -27.44 17.21
CA ARG A 70 -10.25 -26.23 16.37
C ARG A 70 -10.04 -25.01 17.28
N ASN A 71 -8.96 -24.27 17.04
CA ASN A 71 -8.63 -23.08 17.81
C ASN A 71 -9.70 -21.99 17.62
N VAL A 72 -10.60 -21.85 18.61
CA VAL A 72 -11.77 -20.97 18.58
C VAL A 72 -11.35 -19.50 18.44
N GLU A 73 -10.20 -19.12 19.02
CA GLU A 73 -9.68 -17.75 19.02
C GLU A 73 -9.36 -17.22 17.61
N ALA A 74 -8.86 -18.08 16.71
CA ALA A 74 -8.58 -17.69 15.32
C ALA A 74 -9.86 -17.44 14.52
N THR A 75 -10.94 -18.16 14.86
CA THR A 75 -12.25 -18.01 14.22
C THR A 75 -12.94 -16.70 14.65
N ASP A 76 -12.77 -16.33 15.92
CA ASP A 76 -13.33 -15.09 16.48
C ASP A 76 -12.64 -13.84 15.93
N LYS A 77 -11.30 -13.85 15.81
CA LYS A 77 -10.54 -12.72 15.23
C LYS A 77 -10.91 -12.46 13.77
N LYS A 78 -11.04 -13.51 12.96
CA LYS A 78 -11.49 -13.38 11.57
C LYS A 78 -12.88 -12.77 11.47
N LYS A 79 -13.80 -13.22 12.32
CA LYS A 79 -15.18 -12.73 12.36
C LYS A 79 -15.23 -11.24 12.72
N ILE A 80 -14.48 -10.82 13.75
CA ILE A 80 -14.35 -9.42 14.16
C ILE A 80 -13.85 -8.54 13.01
N ILE A 81 -12.87 -9.01 12.24
CA ILE A 81 -12.36 -8.26 11.08
C ILE A 81 -13.43 -8.14 9.98
N ILE A 82 -14.14 -9.22 9.67
CA ILE A 82 -15.21 -9.21 8.66
C ILE A 82 -16.35 -8.28 9.08
N ASP A 83 -16.71 -8.28 10.36
CA ASP A 83 -17.75 -7.41 10.93
C ASP A 83 -17.32 -5.94 10.87
N ASN A 84 -16.07 -5.61 11.24
CA ASN A 84 -15.50 -4.27 11.06
C ASN A 84 -15.55 -3.80 9.59
N ILE A 85 -15.21 -4.69 8.63
CA ILE A 85 -15.30 -4.36 7.20
C ILE A 85 -16.75 -4.09 6.79
N ASN A 86 -17.72 -4.85 7.30
CA ASN A 86 -19.14 -4.63 7.05
C ASN A 86 -19.62 -3.29 7.61
N GLU A 87 -19.24 -2.96 8.83
CA GLU A 87 -19.62 -1.70 9.46
C GLU A 87 -19.08 -0.49 8.71
N ILE A 88 -17.80 -0.51 8.31
CA ILE A 88 -17.20 0.55 7.51
C ILE A 88 -17.97 0.69 6.18
N LYS A 89 -18.26 -0.43 5.51
CA LYS A 89 -19.03 -0.44 4.26
C LYS A 89 -20.44 0.13 4.42
N LEU A 90 -21.12 -0.11 5.54
CA LEU A 90 -22.46 0.43 5.78
C LEU A 90 -22.43 1.92 6.13
N ARG A 91 -21.42 2.35 6.89
CA ARG A 91 -21.30 3.73 7.36
C ARG A 91 -20.79 4.69 6.28
N ILE A 92 -19.99 4.21 5.33
CA ILE A 92 -19.31 5.05 4.32
C ILE A 92 -20.27 5.89 3.45
N GLU A 93 -21.50 5.42 3.23
CA GLU A 93 -22.52 6.14 2.47
C GLU A 93 -22.95 7.45 3.14
N ASN A 94 -22.98 7.46 4.47
CA ASN A 94 -23.46 8.59 5.27
C ASN A 94 -22.33 9.33 5.98
N LEU A 95 -21.11 8.77 5.97
CA LEU A 95 -19.96 9.38 6.61
C LEU A 95 -19.49 10.60 5.79
N LYS A 96 -19.38 11.73 6.48
CA LYS A 96 -18.88 13.01 5.90
C LYS A 96 -17.52 13.40 6.46
N ASP A 97 -17.18 12.89 7.63
CA ASP A 97 -15.94 13.22 8.33
C ASP A 97 -14.79 12.31 7.85
N PRO A 98 -13.79 12.86 7.14
CA PRO A 98 -12.64 12.10 6.65
C PRO A 98 -11.75 11.56 7.77
N ASP A 99 -11.63 12.27 8.89
CA ASP A 99 -10.72 11.89 9.99
C ASP A 99 -11.28 10.66 10.73
N VAL A 100 -12.60 10.59 10.88
CA VAL A 100 -13.29 9.40 11.41
C VAL A 100 -13.05 8.18 10.51
N LEU A 101 -13.12 8.35 9.19
CA LEU A 101 -12.86 7.27 8.24
C LEU A 101 -11.41 6.78 8.30
N ILE A 102 -10.46 7.71 8.41
CA ILE A 102 -9.03 7.38 8.52
C ILE A 102 -8.77 6.58 9.81
N SER A 103 -9.41 6.96 10.92
CA SER A 103 -9.32 6.22 12.19
C SER A 103 -9.84 4.79 12.02
N ASP A 104 -11.06 4.63 11.50
CA ASP A 104 -11.67 3.32 11.28
C ASP A 104 -10.81 2.41 10.39
N LEU A 105 -10.20 2.97 9.34
CA LEU A 105 -9.33 2.25 8.42
C LEU A 105 -7.98 1.87 9.07
N ASN A 106 -7.43 2.72 9.95
CA ASN A 106 -6.22 2.39 10.70
C ASN A 106 -6.47 1.28 11.73
N ASP A 107 -7.58 1.33 12.44
CA ASP A 107 -7.98 0.29 13.39
C ASP A 107 -8.18 -1.05 12.67
N LEU A 108 -8.81 -1.04 11.49
CA LEU A 108 -8.94 -2.23 10.64
C LEU A 108 -7.56 -2.76 10.21
N LYS A 109 -6.64 -1.87 9.85
CA LYS A 109 -5.28 -2.22 9.43
C LYS A 109 -4.52 -2.93 10.54
N GLU A 110 -4.62 -2.44 11.77
CA GLU A 110 -4.00 -3.05 12.96
C GLU A 110 -4.56 -4.45 13.22
N LYS A 111 -5.90 -4.60 13.25
CA LYS A 111 -6.55 -5.90 13.43
C LYS A 111 -6.16 -6.92 12.35
N ILE A 112 -6.08 -6.50 11.09
CA ILE A 112 -5.65 -7.38 9.99
C ILE A 112 -4.17 -7.75 10.13
N PHE A 113 -3.32 -6.81 10.57
CA PHE A 113 -1.91 -7.08 10.81
C PHE A 113 -1.71 -8.11 11.93
N GLU A 114 -2.45 -7.99 13.04
CA GLU A 114 -2.42 -8.97 14.13
C GLU A 114 -2.90 -10.36 13.71
N TYR A 115 -3.91 -10.43 12.84
CA TYR A 115 -4.47 -11.70 12.37
C TYR A 115 -3.65 -12.38 11.27
N THR A 116 -3.02 -11.61 10.37
CA THR A 116 -2.38 -12.17 9.16
C THR A 116 -0.90 -11.83 8.98
N GLY A 117 -0.34 -10.90 9.74
CA GLY A 117 1.08 -10.56 9.72
C GLY A 117 1.56 -9.70 8.54
N GLY A 118 0.69 -9.34 7.59
CA GLY A 118 1.06 -8.43 6.51
C GLY A 118 0.60 -8.91 5.14
N HIS A 119 -0.53 -8.39 4.66
CA HIS A 119 -1.10 -8.74 3.38
C HIS A 119 -1.25 -7.53 2.45
N LYS A 120 -1.40 -7.82 1.14
CA LYS A 120 -1.83 -6.87 0.09
C LYS A 120 -2.98 -5.96 0.52
N ILE A 121 -3.84 -6.45 1.42
CA ILE A 121 -4.95 -5.71 2.03
C ILE A 121 -4.47 -4.47 2.80
N LEU A 122 -3.43 -4.59 3.64
CA LEU A 122 -2.88 -3.46 4.41
C LEU A 122 -2.37 -2.33 3.50
N TYR A 123 -1.76 -2.72 2.38
CA TYR A 123 -1.28 -1.77 1.37
C TYR A 123 -2.42 -1.06 0.65
N GLU A 124 -3.50 -1.77 0.31
CA GLU A 124 -4.69 -1.16 -0.29
C GLU A 124 -5.39 -0.18 0.67
N ILE A 125 -5.54 -0.56 1.94
CA ILE A 125 -6.07 0.32 2.99
C ILE A 125 -5.20 1.57 3.12
N SER A 126 -3.88 1.42 3.14
CA SER A 126 -2.94 2.55 3.23
C SER A 126 -3.01 3.50 2.03
N LYS A 127 -3.26 2.97 0.82
CA LYS A 127 -3.49 3.81 -0.37
C LYS A 127 -4.76 4.64 -0.26
N ILE A 128 -5.83 4.03 0.26
CA ILE A 128 -7.12 4.72 0.45
C ILE A 128 -6.95 5.82 1.50
N ILE A 129 -6.31 5.54 2.64
CA ILE A 129 -6.00 6.55 3.68
C ILE A 129 -5.24 7.74 3.08
N LYS A 130 -4.15 7.50 2.34
CA LYS A 130 -3.36 8.58 1.71
C LYS A 130 -4.19 9.42 0.73
N LYS A 131 -5.16 8.80 0.04
CA LYS A 131 -6.04 9.51 -0.88
C LYS A 131 -7.00 10.43 -0.10
N ILE A 132 -7.60 9.92 0.98
CA ILE A 132 -8.47 10.70 1.87
C ILE A 132 -7.70 11.86 2.51
N GLU A 133 -6.48 11.63 2.99
CA GLU A 133 -5.63 12.67 3.59
C GLU A 133 -5.28 13.79 2.61
N LYS A 134 -5.11 13.44 1.32
CA LYS A 134 -4.81 14.39 0.25
C LYS A 134 -6.04 15.20 -0.17
N GLU A 135 -7.18 14.54 -0.32
CA GLU A 135 -8.42 15.16 -0.79
C GLU A 135 -9.17 15.89 0.34
N ARG A 136 -8.93 15.50 1.60
CA ARG A 136 -9.61 16.00 2.81
C ARG A 136 -11.14 15.92 2.71
N GLU A 137 -11.64 15.02 1.87
CA GLU A 137 -13.06 14.81 1.60
C GLU A 137 -13.31 13.33 1.29
N ILE A 138 -14.52 12.86 1.59
CA ILE A 138 -14.99 11.52 1.22
C ILE A 138 -15.74 11.62 -0.12
N THR A 139 -14.98 11.54 -1.22
CA THR A 139 -15.54 11.58 -2.58
C THR A 139 -16.29 10.30 -2.92
N SER A 140 -17.19 10.35 -3.91
CA SER A 140 -17.90 9.15 -4.41
C SER A 140 -16.93 8.06 -4.86
N GLU A 141 -15.80 8.44 -5.45
CA GLU A 141 -14.76 7.50 -5.86
C GLU A 141 -14.15 6.75 -4.66
N ILE A 142 -13.91 7.43 -3.53
CA ILE A 142 -13.43 6.77 -2.30
C ILE A 142 -14.48 5.78 -1.77
N ARG A 143 -15.77 6.14 -1.84
CA ARG A 143 -16.89 5.27 -1.41
C ARG A 143 -16.96 4.02 -2.27
N ASP A 144 -16.87 4.17 -3.58
CA ASP A 144 -16.87 3.06 -4.54
C ASP A 144 -15.66 2.15 -4.32
N MET A 145 -14.46 2.74 -4.14
CA MET A 145 -13.24 2.00 -3.83
C MET A 145 -13.36 1.18 -2.55
N ILE A 146 -13.85 1.76 -1.46
CA ILE A 146 -14.04 1.03 -0.19
C ILE A 146 -15.08 -0.08 -0.36
N THR A 147 -16.18 0.19 -1.06
CA THR A 147 -17.24 -0.78 -1.31
C THR A 147 -16.75 -1.98 -2.11
N GLU A 148 -16.03 -1.75 -3.21
CA GLU A 148 -15.45 -2.81 -4.03
C GLU A 148 -14.38 -3.59 -3.27
N LYS A 149 -13.44 -2.87 -2.64
CA LYS A 149 -12.31 -3.47 -1.93
C LYS A 149 -12.73 -4.24 -0.68
N SER A 150 -13.82 -3.84 -0.01
CA SER A 150 -14.38 -4.59 1.12
C SER A 150 -14.74 -6.03 0.77
N ILE A 151 -15.21 -6.29 -0.45
CA ILE A 151 -15.53 -7.64 -0.94
C ILE A 151 -14.24 -8.43 -1.17
N PHE A 152 -13.25 -7.80 -1.80
CA PHE A 152 -11.95 -8.40 -2.03
C PHE A 152 -11.24 -8.77 -0.72
N TRP A 153 -11.25 -7.87 0.28
CA TRP A 153 -10.61 -8.10 1.58
C TRP A 153 -11.22 -9.31 2.30
N LYS A 154 -12.55 -9.42 2.33
CA LYS A 154 -13.24 -10.57 2.94
C LYS A 154 -12.89 -11.90 2.30
N ASN A 155 -12.76 -11.93 0.98
CA ASN A 155 -12.43 -13.16 0.24
C ASN A 155 -10.97 -13.59 0.43
N LYS A 156 -10.10 -12.67 0.88
CA LYS A 156 -8.66 -12.91 1.05
C LYS A 156 -8.24 -13.17 2.50
N LEU A 157 -9.07 -12.81 3.48
CA LEU A 157 -8.95 -13.16 4.90
C LEU A 157 -9.44 -14.59 5.17
#